data_AF-A0A1G3U9F8-F1
#
_entry.id   AF-A0A1G3U9F8-F1
#
_cell.length_a   1.000
_cell.length_b   1.000
_cell.length_c   1.000
_cell.angle_alpha   90.00
_cell.angle_beta   90.00
_cell.angle_gamma   90.00
#
_symmetry.space_group_name_H-M   'P 1'
#
loop_
_entity.id
_entity.type
_entity.pdbx_description
1 polymer ?
#
loop_
_entity_poly.entity_id
_entity_poly.type
_entity_poly.pdbx_seq_one_letter_code
_entity_poly.pdbx_strand_id
1 'polypeptide(L)'
;MLTNPQQTASKMARLDVEYTEKTFKSLENHSDKNLTIFSNIEQMTKEYGFNDTNDFLLSLQTDIKLPQKSRDIYFYLPFRMLDIYPTVAIFSNIDLMNGEVGNQLVFYAAKTFKQEQNIVNLGQGILFDLQKKTVTIGKESVPVKRFVHTAYDKEMKLQKNIQLLNNAAAINVVYMSNYNTFLVLDEKTYNSLYIQLMVLEEYDKMLFEEVILTPHAKVYKLKI
;
A
#
# COMPACT_ATOMS: atom_id res chain seq x y z
N MET A 1 0.60 2.48 -6.97
CA MET A 1 1.56 1.41 -6.60
C MET A 1 1.50 1.02 -5.12
N LEU A 2 1.99 1.85 -4.19
CA LEU A 2 2.15 1.47 -2.77
C LEU A 2 0.86 1.07 -2.01
N THR A 3 -0.27 1.60 -2.48
CA THR A 3 -1.61 1.43 -1.91
C THR A 3 -2.40 0.27 -2.54
N ASN A 4 -1.80 -0.43 -3.50
CA ASN A 4 -2.40 -1.57 -4.19
C ASN A 4 -1.76 -2.89 -3.70
N PRO A 5 -2.41 -4.05 -3.93
CA PRO A 5 -1.84 -5.34 -3.60
C PRO A 5 -0.48 -5.60 -4.26
N GLN A 6 0.32 -6.46 -3.65
CA GLN A 6 1.69 -6.77 -4.05
C GLN A 6 1.82 -7.14 -5.53
N GLN A 7 0.95 -8.00 -6.04
CA GLN A 7 0.95 -8.44 -7.44
C GLN A 7 0.80 -7.27 -8.42
N THR A 8 -0.24 -6.45 -8.28
CA THR A 8 -0.46 -5.25 -9.09
C THR A 8 0.68 -4.24 -8.94
N ALA A 9 1.12 -3.99 -7.72
CA ALA A 9 2.15 -3.00 -7.43
C ALA A 9 3.52 -3.40 -8.00
N SER A 10 3.86 -4.69 -8.00
CA SER A 10 5.10 -5.24 -8.54
C SER A 10 5.19 -5.08 -10.07
N LYS A 11 4.11 -5.40 -10.78
CA LYS A 11 3.98 -5.23 -12.24
C LYS A 11 4.08 -3.76 -12.62
N MET A 12 3.32 -2.90 -11.93
CA MET A 12 3.35 -1.47 -12.17
C MET A 12 4.75 -0.87 -11.91
N ALA A 13 5.49 -1.36 -10.91
CA ALA A 13 6.87 -0.92 -10.66
C ALA A 13 7.80 -1.22 -11.83
N ARG A 14 7.76 -2.47 -12.32
CA ARG A 14 8.57 -2.88 -13.48
C ARG A 14 8.20 -2.04 -14.70
N LEU A 15 6.92 -1.86 -14.95
CA LEU A 15 6.43 -1.04 -16.06
C LEU A 15 6.89 0.43 -15.95
N ASP A 16 6.58 1.09 -14.84
CA ASP A 16 6.88 2.51 -14.64
C ASP A 16 8.37 2.81 -14.82
N VAL A 17 9.25 1.99 -14.22
CA VAL A 17 10.70 2.18 -14.32
C VAL A 17 11.21 1.95 -15.74
N GLU A 18 10.77 0.89 -16.42
CA GLU A 18 11.27 0.58 -17.77
C GLU A 18 10.74 1.57 -18.81
N TYR A 19 9.48 2.02 -18.68
CA TYR A 19 8.93 3.06 -19.56
C TYR A 19 9.57 4.42 -19.30
N THR A 20 9.83 4.77 -18.03
CA THR A 20 10.57 6.00 -17.69
C THR A 20 11.95 6.02 -18.36
N GLU A 21 12.70 4.92 -18.26
CA GLU A 21 14.00 4.82 -18.91
C GLU A 21 13.89 4.92 -20.44
N LYS A 22 12.91 4.20 -21.04
CA LYS A 22 12.67 4.22 -22.48
C LYS A 22 12.42 5.64 -22.97
N THR A 23 11.63 6.41 -22.22
CA THR A 23 11.35 7.82 -22.51
C THR A 23 12.63 8.66 -22.45
N PHE A 24 13.45 8.53 -21.40
CA PHE A 24 14.73 9.27 -21.31
C PHE A 24 15.67 8.96 -22.48
N LYS A 25 15.84 7.68 -22.82
CA LYS A 25 16.66 7.28 -23.98
C LYS A 25 16.13 7.82 -25.30
N SER A 26 14.80 7.89 -25.46
CA SER A 26 14.20 8.46 -26.66
C SER A 26 14.50 9.95 -26.78
N LEU A 27 14.53 10.68 -25.66
CA LEU A 27 14.82 12.12 -25.63
C LEU A 27 16.29 12.44 -25.91
N GLU A 28 17.22 11.64 -25.37
CA GLU A 28 18.64 11.82 -25.65
C GLU A 28 18.98 11.59 -27.13
N ASN A 29 18.30 10.64 -27.77
CA ASN A 29 18.56 10.26 -29.16
C ASN A 29 17.82 11.13 -30.20
N HIS A 30 16.90 12.01 -29.79
CA HIS A 30 16.10 12.83 -30.70
C HIS A 30 16.27 14.32 -30.40
N SER A 31 17.02 15.02 -31.26
CA SER A 31 17.21 16.48 -31.23
C SER A 31 16.01 17.28 -31.75
N ASP A 32 14.87 16.62 -32.01
CA ASP A 32 13.70 17.23 -32.63
C ASP A 32 12.76 17.84 -31.57
N LYS A 33 12.62 19.17 -31.59
CA LYS A 33 11.84 19.94 -30.60
C LYS A 33 10.32 19.72 -30.70
N ASN A 34 9.86 18.99 -31.71
CA ASN A 34 8.43 18.72 -31.96
C ASN A 34 7.99 17.30 -31.54
N LEU A 35 8.81 16.57 -30.79
CA LEU A 35 8.44 15.24 -30.30
C LEU A 35 7.24 15.35 -29.34
N THR A 36 6.12 14.73 -29.69
CA THR A 36 4.99 14.60 -28.77
C THR A 36 5.35 13.52 -27.74
N ILE A 37 5.73 13.93 -26.54
CA ILE A 37 6.03 13.02 -25.44
C ILE A 37 4.72 12.67 -24.76
N PHE A 38 4.21 11.47 -25.02
CA PHE A 38 3.09 10.93 -24.25
C PHE A 38 3.53 10.68 -22.81
N SER A 39 2.59 10.80 -21.86
CA SER A 39 2.88 10.35 -20.50
C SER A 39 3.17 8.84 -20.51
N ASN A 40 4.05 8.37 -19.61
CA ASN A 40 4.38 6.95 -19.54
C ASN A 40 3.13 6.07 -19.41
N ILE A 41 2.13 6.53 -18.63
CA ILE A 41 0.88 5.80 -18.43
C ILE A 41 0.05 5.72 -19.70
N GLU A 42 -0.04 6.80 -20.48
CA GLU A 42 -0.73 6.78 -21.77
C GLU A 42 -0.02 5.86 -22.77
N GLN A 43 1.32 5.89 -22.78
CA GLN A 43 2.09 5.00 -23.63
C GLN A 43 1.86 3.53 -23.28
N MET A 44 1.88 3.19 -21.99
CA MET A 44 1.56 1.85 -21.51
C MET A 44 0.15 1.44 -21.92
N THR A 45 -0.86 2.29 -21.68
CA THR A 45 -2.26 2.02 -22.05
C THR A 45 -2.37 1.62 -23.53
N LYS A 46 -1.77 2.42 -24.44
CA LYS A 46 -1.82 2.16 -25.89
C LYS A 46 -1.01 0.93 -26.31
N GLU A 47 0.21 0.75 -25.79
CA GLU A 47 1.08 -0.38 -26.17
C GLU A 47 0.48 -1.73 -25.72
N TYR A 48 -0.30 -1.73 -24.64
CA TYR A 48 -1.03 -2.91 -24.17
C TYR A 48 -2.42 -3.07 -24.83
N GLY A 49 -2.78 -2.21 -25.78
CA GLY A 49 -3.99 -2.34 -26.59
C GLY A 49 -5.27 -1.80 -25.94
N PHE A 50 -5.14 -0.96 -24.91
CA PHE A 50 -6.27 -0.33 -24.23
C PHE A 50 -6.51 1.09 -24.77
N ASN A 51 -7.77 1.52 -24.77
CA ASN A 51 -8.16 2.91 -25.00
C ASN A 51 -8.47 3.65 -23.69
N ASP A 52 -8.78 2.89 -22.64
CA ASP A 52 -9.07 3.38 -21.30
C ASP A 52 -7.92 3.00 -20.35
N THR A 53 -7.40 3.99 -19.63
CA THR A 53 -6.27 3.77 -18.72
C THR A 53 -6.68 2.99 -17.47
N ASN A 54 -7.92 3.12 -17.00
CA ASN A 54 -8.42 2.35 -15.87
C ASN A 54 -8.56 0.86 -16.24
N ASP A 55 -8.95 0.56 -17.47
CA ASP A 55 -8.97 -0.83 -17.98
C ASP A 55 -7.56 -1.43 -18.03
N PHE A 56 -6.57 -0.66 -18.48
CA PHE A 56 -5.17 -1.06 -18.43
C PHE A 56 -4.72 -1.33 -16.99
N LEU A 57 -4.99 -0.42 -16.05
CA LEU A 57 -4.64 -0.59 -14.64
C LEU A 57 -5.33 -1.81 -14.01
N LEU A 58 -6.58 -2.10 -14.39
CA LEU A 58 -7.31 -3.29 -13.95
C LEU A 58 -6.66 -4.57 -14.51
N SER A 59 -6.17 -4.54 -15.75
CA SER A 59 -5.48 -5.67 -16.38
C SER A 59 -4.22 -6.09 -15.63
N LEU A 60 -3.59 -5.21 -14.85
CA LEU A 60 -2.43 -5.57 -14.02
C LEU A 60 -2.75 -6.65 -12.95
N GLN A 61 -4.03 -6.89 -12.66
CA GLN A 61 -4.47 -7.97 -11.79
C GLN A 61 -4.35 -9.36 -12.45
N THR A 62 -4.28 -9.42 -13.77
CA THR A 62 -4.15 -10.67 -14.55
C THR A 62 -2.71 -10.88 -15.02
N ASP A 63 -2.43 -12.02 -15.64
CA ASP A 63 -1.13 -12.29 -16.22
C ASP A 63 -0.91 -11.44 -17.49
N ILE A 64 0.06 -10.52 -17.39
CA ILE A 64 0.45 -9.63 -18.49
C ILE A 64 1.93 -9.85 -18.80
N LYS A 65 2.30 -9.64 -20.06
CA LYS A 65 3.71 -9.62 -20.46
C LYS A 65 4.37 -8.38 -19.89
N LEU A 66 5.45 -8.54 -19.12
CA LEU A 66 6.25 -7.42 -18.62
C LEU A 66 7.40 -7.10 -19.57
N PRO A 67 7.89 -5.83 -19.58
CA PRO A 67 9.09 -5.47 -20.31
C PRO A 67 10.31 -6.22 -19.77
N GLN A 68 11.33 -6.39 -20.63
CA GLN A 68 12.57 -7.02 -20.21
C GLN A 68 13.23 -6.18 -19.10
N LYS A 69 13.58 -6.84 -17.99
CA LYS A 69 14.32 -6.23 -16.89
C LYS A 69 15.67 -5.71 -17.38
N SER A 70 15.87 -4.39 -17.30
CA SER A 70 17.16 -3.75 -17.60
C SER A 70 17.89 -3.23 -16.37
N ARG A 71 17.18 -3.11 -15.23
CA ARG A 71 17.75 -2.71 -13.94
C ARG A 71 17.03 -3.32 -12.73
N ASP A 72 17.71 -3.30 -11.60
CA ASP A 72 17.10 -3.61 -10.31
C ASP A 72 16.22 -2.46 -9.82
N ILE A 73 15.12 -2.81 -9.15
CA ILE A 73 14.15 -1.86 -8.61
C ILE A 73 14.02 -2.15 -7.12
N TYR A 74 14.02 -1.10 -6.30
CA TYR A 74 13.93 -1.20 -4.85
C TYR A 74 12.74 -0.40 -4.34
N PHE A 75 11.96 -1.01 -3.44
CA PHE A 75 10.92 -0.35 -2.68
C PHE A 75 11.50 0.12 -1.35
N TYR A 76 11.53 1.44 -1.14
CA TYR A 76 11.87 2.05 0.15
C TYR A 76 10.60 2.39 0.91
N LEU A 77 10.38 1.75 2.06
CA LEU A 77 9.14 1.82 2.84
C LEU A 77 9.45 2.33 4.26
N PRO A 78 9.48 3.65 4.48
CA PRO A 78 9.81 4.22 5.77
C PRO A 78 8.56 4.29 6.68
N PHE A 79 8.71 3.99 7.97
CA PHE A 79 7.62 4.04 8.96
C PHE A 79 6.86 5.37 8.95
N ARG A 80 7.59 6.49 8.78
CA ARG A 80 7.02 7.85 8.72
C ARG A 80 6.03 8.06 7.57
N MET A 81 5.99 7.18 6.57
CA MET A 81 5.02 7.28 5.48
C MET A 81 3.59 7.04 5.98
N LEU A 82 3.39 6.38 7.13
CA LEU A 82 2.06 6.26 7.76
C LEU A 82 1.40 7.64 7.98
N ASP A 83 2.19 8.68 8.26
CA ASP A 83 1.68 10.03 8.54
C ASP A 83 1.09 10.70 7.30
N ILE A 84 1.52 10.28 6.10
CA ILE A 84 1.07 10.83 4.81
C ILE A 84 0.36 9.77 3.96
N TYR A 85 0.11 8.58 4.51
CA TYR A 85 -0.50 7.47 3.78
C TYR A 85 -1.86 7.85 3.15
N PRO A 86 -2.77 8.56 3.84
CA PRO A 86 -4.03 9.01 3.22
C PRO A 86 -3.80 9.87 1.98
N THR A 87 -2.82 10.77 2.00
CA THR A 87 -2.49 11.62 0.85
C THR A 87 -1.93 10.79 -0.30
N VAL A 88 -1.05 9.83 -0.02
CA VAL A 88 -0.53 8.88 -1.03
C VAL A 88 -1.66 8.04 -1.64
N ALA A 89 -2.64 7.65 -0.84
CA ALA A 89 -3.79 6.87 -1.28
C ALA A 89 -4.69 7.63 -2.25
N ILE A 90 -4.86 8.94 -2.09
CA ILE A 90 -5.67 9.78 -2.99
C ILE A 90 -5.18 9.65 -4.44
N PHE A 91 -3.87 9.79 -4.69
CA PHE A 91 -3.31 9.72 -6.04
C PHE A 91 -3.57 8.38 -6.74
N SER A 92 -3.66 7.30 -5.97
CA SER A 92 -3.95 5.96 -6.52
C SER A 92 -5.43 5.66 -6.72
N ASN A 93 -6.30 6.58 -6.32
CA ASN A 93 -7.74 6.43 -6.34
C ASN A 93 -8.40 7.44 -7.30
N ILE A 94 -7.61 8.08 -8.16
CA ILE A 94 -8.09 8.96 -9.22
C ILE A 94 -8.43 8.10 -10.43
N ASP A 95 -9.64 8.28 -10.97
CA ASP A 95 -9.99 7.81 -12.30
C ASP A 95 -9.20 8.62 -13.34
N LEU A 96 -8.34 7.93 -14.08
CA LEU A 96 -7.39 8.60 -14.99
C LEU A 96 -8.03 9.11 -16.28
N MET A 97 -9.30 8.79 -16.53
CA MET A 97 -10.03 9.22 -17.72
C MET A 97 -10.80 10.51 -17.49
N ASN A 98 -11.28 10.76 -16.26
CA ASN A 98 -12.10 11.93 -15.93
C ASN A 98 -11.55 12.79 -14.76
N GLY A 99 -10.56 12.30 -14.02
CA GLY A 99 -9.98 12.98 -12.86
C GLY A 99 -10.79 12.88 -11.57
N GLU A 100 -11.88 12.11 -11.55
CA GLU A 100 -12.70 11.92 -10.36
C GLU A 100 -11.96 11.10 -9.31
N VAL A 101 -12.03 11.55 -8.05
CA VAL A 101 -11.44 10.82 -6.93
C VAL A 101 -12.48 9.82 -6.41
N GLY A 102 -12.12 8.54 -6.41
CA GLY A 102 -12.96 7.48 -5.89
C GLY A 102 -13.16 7.56 -4.37
N ASN A 103 -13.91 6.61 -3.83
CA ASN A 103 -14.24 6.55 -2.40
C ASN A 103 -13.00 6.53 -1.51
N GLN A 104 -13.03 7.35 -0.46
CA GLN A 104 -11.94 7.45 0.50
C GLN A 104 -11.73 6.13 1.23
N LEU A 105 -10.49 5.62 1.20
CA LEU A 105 -10.09 4.46 1.97
C LEU A 105 -10.11 4.77 3.47
N VAL A 106 -10.54 3.82 4.29
CA VAL A 106 -10.44 3.94 5.74
C VAL A 106 -9.00 3.66 6.15
N PHE A 107 -8.32 4.72 6.59
CA PHE A 107 -7.02 4.65 7.23
C PHE A 107 -6.97 5.67 8.37
N TYR A 108 -6.65 5.20 9.57
CA TYR A 108 -6.38 6.04 10.72
C TYR A 108 -5.20 5.50 11.51
N ALA A 109 -4.26 6.37 11.89
CA ALA A 109 -3.10 6.02 12.70
C ALA A 109 -3.11 6.83 14.01
N ALA A 110 -3.13 6.12 15.14
CA ALA A 110 -3.10 6.70 16.47
C ALA A 110 -1.78 6.39 17.17
N LYS A 111 -0.95 7.41 17.36
CA LYS A 111 0.32 7.33 18.13
C LYS A 111 0.15 7.69 19.60
N THR A 112 -0.96 8.34 19.93
CA THR A 112 -1.34 8.69 21.29
C THR A 112 -2.73 8.12 21.54
N PHE A 113 -2.82 7.24 22.53
CA PHE A 113 -4.07 6.59 22.91
C PHE A 113 -4.08 6.39 24.43
N LYS A 114 -5.28 6.22 24.98
CA LYS A 114 -5.48 5.90 26.40
C LYS A 114 -6.37 4.69 26.51
N GLN A 115 -5.99 3.74 27.35
CA GLN A 115 -6.84 2.61 27.68
C GLN A 115 -7.53 2.86 29.01
N GLU A 116 -8.86 2.81 28.99
CA GLU A 116 -9.72 2.88 30.16
C GLU A 116 -10.57 1.61 30.17
N GLN A 117 -10.27 0.69 31.09
CA GLN A 117 -10.90 -0.63 31.16
C GLN A 117 -10.80 -1.39 29.81
N ASN A 118 -11.94 -1.60 29.15
CA ASN A 118 -12.06 -2.32 27.88
C ASN A 118 -12.05 -1.38 26.67
N ILE A 119 -11.95 -0.06 26.86
CA ILE A 119 -11.95 0.90 25.77
C ILE A 119 -10.56 1.47 25.58
N VAL A 120 -10.03 1.34 24.36
CA VAL A 120 -8.84 2.07 23.91
C VAL A 120 -9.32 3.30 23.14
N ASN A 121 -9.17 4.48 23.73
CA ASN A 121 -9.43 5.74 23.08
C ASN A 121 -8.25 6.10 22.18
N LEU A 122 -8.45 5.99 20.87
CA LEU A 122 -7.44 6.23 19.83
C LEU A 122 -7.33 7.70 19.43
N GLY A 123 -8.18 8.58 20.00
CA GLY A 123 -8.25 9.99 19.66
C GLY A 123 -9.23 10.28 18.53
N GLN A 124 -9.53 11.57 18.32
CA GLN A 124 -10.43 12.06 17.26
C GLN A 124 -11.82 11.40 17.23
N GLY A 125 -12.32 10.98 18.39
CA GLY A 125 -13.61 10.29 18.52
C GLY A 125 -13.60 8.82 18.08
N ILE A 126 -12.41 8.24 17.83
CA ILE A 126 -12.26 6.83 17.48
C ILE A 126 -11.98 6.02 18.75
N LEU A 127 -12.84 5.04 19.03
CA LEU A 127 -12.77 4.20 20.23
C LEU A 127 -12.73 2.74 19.82
N PHE A 128 -11.81 1.96 20.37
CA PHE A 128 -11.76 0.51 20.18
C PHE A 128 -12.22 -0.20 21.45
N ASP A 129 -13.35 -0.90 21.37
CA ASP A 129 -13.89 -1.72 22.45
C ASP A 129 -13.32 -3.15 22.37
N LEU A 130 -12.42 -3.47 23.30
CA LEU A 130 -11.72 -4.74 23.40
C LEU A 130 -12.65 -5.89 23.79
N GLN A 131 -13.79 -5.62 24.43
CA GLN A 131 -14.74 -6.65 24.84
C GLN A 131 -15.72 -6.95 23.71
N LYS A 132 -16.33 -5.91 23.12
CA LYS A 132 -17.28 -6.04 22.01
C LYS A 132 -16.60 -6.32 20.67
N LYS A 133 -15.28 -6.12 20.58
CA LYS A 133 -14.50 -6.26 19.33
C LYS A 133 -15.02 -5.34 18.23
N THR A 134 -15.36 -4.11 18.60
CA THR A 134 -15.91 -3.09 17.71
C THR A 134 -15.07 -1.81 17.76
N VAL A 135 -14.99 -1.09 16.65
CA VAL A 135 -14.45 0.27 16.61
C VAL A 135 -15.61 1.24 16.39
N THR A 136 -15.68 2.28 17.21
CA THR A 136 -16.56 3.42 17.00
C THR A 136 -15.83 4.45 16.12
N ILE A 137 -16.46 4.85 15.01
CA ILE A 137 -15.97 5.90 14.11
C ILE A 137 -17.10 6.91 13.95
N GLY A 138 -16.92 8.12 14.51
CA GLY A 138 -17.99 9.11 14.58
C GLY A 138 -19.16 8.62 15.43
N LYS A 139 -20.31 8.33 14.79
CA LYS A 139 -21.52 7.82 15.47
C LYS A 139 -21.76 6.33 15.24
N GLU A 140 -20.99 5.70 14.36
CA GLU A 140 -21.17 4.30 13.99
C GLU A 140 -20.24 3.41 14.80
N SER A 141 -20.74 2.25 15.22
CA SER A 141 -19.94 1.20 15.83
C SER A 141 -19.90 0.01 14.88
N VAL A 142 -18.70 -0.32 14.41
CA VAL A 142 -18.48 -1.35 13.40
C VAL A 142 -17.66 -2.51 13.97
N PRO A 143 -18.00 -3.77 13.66
CA PRO A 143 -17.23 -4.92 14.11
C PRO A 143 -15.83 -4.91 13.50
N VAL A 144 -14.86 -5.43 14.25
CA VAL A 144 -13.49 -5.64 13.80
C VAL A 144 -13.38 -7.02 13.14
N LYS A 145 -12.82 -7.06 11.94
CA LYS A 145 -12.52 -8.28 11.19
C LYS A 145 -11.40 -9.06 11.84
N ARG A 146 -10.26 -8.41 12.03
CA ARG A 146 -9.10 -8.97 12.72
C ARG A 146 -8.39 -7.92 13.56
N PHE A 147 -7.88 -8.38 14.68
CA PHE A 147 -6.94 -7.63 15.51
C PHE A 147 -5.55 -8.24 15.33
N VAL A 148 -4.59 -7.43 14.89
CA VAL A 148 -3.20 -7.85 14.67
C VAL A 148 -2.31 -7.13 15.67
N HIS A 149 -1.50 -7.87 16.40
CA HIS A 149 -0.46 -7.31 17.25
C HIS A 149 0.91 -7.64 16.66
N THR A 150 1.74 -6.63 16.44
CA THR A 150 3.11 -6.81 15.93
C THR A 150 4.14 -6.37 16.97
N ALA A 151 5.21 -7.15 17.11
CA ALA A 151 6.30 -6.89 18.04
C ALA A 151 7.63 -7.47 17.54
N TYR A 152 8.72 -6.72 17.56
CA TYR A 152 10.07 -7.27 17.38
C TYR A 152 10.51 -8.03 18.63
N ASP A 153 11.08 -9.21 18.42
CA ASP A 153 11.76 -9.96 19.47
C ASP A 153 13.19 -9.45 19.73
N LYS A 154 13.91 -10.14 20.62
CA LYS A 154 15.31 -9.80 20.97
C LYS A 154 16.29 -9.97 19.81
N GLU A 155 15.93 -10.73 18.78
CA GLU A 155 16.73 -10.95 17.56
C GLU A 155 16.35 -9.98 16.44
N MET A 156 15.51 -8.97 16.72
CA MET A 156 15.00 -8.01 15.73
C MET A 156 14.16 -8.66 14.62
N LYS A 157 13.54 -9.81 14.88
CA LYS A 157 12.57 -10.43 13.98
C LYS A 157 11.15 -10.01 14.36
N LEU A 158 10.33 -9.64 13.39
CA LEU A 158 8.96 -9.24 13.64
C LEU A 158 8.10 -10.47 13.94
N GLN A 159 7.49 -10.46 15.13
CA GLN A 159 6.48 -11.42 15.56
C GLN A 159 5.09 -10.83 15.33
N LYS A 160 4.16 -11.67 14.88
CA LYS A 160 2.77 -11.30 14.61
C LYS A 160 1.81 -12.21 15.37
N ASN A 161 0.86 -11.63 16.09
CA ASN A 161 -0.29 -12.35 16.64
C ASN A 161 -1.54 -11.83 15.94
N ILE A 162 -2.22 -12.70 15.18
CA ILE A 162 -3.41 -12.37 14.41
C ILE A 162 -4.61 -13.05 15.05
N GLN A 163 -5.57 -12.26 15.50
CA GLN A 163 -6.85 -12.73 16.01
C GLN A 163 -7.93 -12.41 14.99
N LEU A 164 -8.51 -13.45 14.40
CA LEU A 164 -9.66 -13.33 13.51
C LEU A 164 -10.93 -13.26 14.37
N LEU A 165 -11.66 -12.15 14.29
CA LEU A 165 -12.78 -11.83 15.18
C LEU A 165 -14.12 -11.94 14.45
N ASN A 166 -14.21 -11.44 13.21
CA ASN A 166 -15.43 -11.53 12.40
C ASN A 166 -15.10 -11.49 10.89
N ASN A 167 -15.30 -12.60 10.18
CA ASN A 167 -14.98 -12.69 8.75
C ASN A 167 -15.77 -11.73 7.84
N ALA A 168 -16.98 -11.35 8.25
CA ALA A 168 -17.86 -10.48 7.47
C ALA A 168 -17.61 -8.98 7.73
N ALA A 169 -16.82 -8.63 8.74
CA ALA A 169 -16.50 -7.25 9.05
C ALA A 169 -15.51 -6.64 8.03
N ALA A 170 -15.55 -5.32 7.87
CA ALA A 170 -14.74 -4.59 6.89
C ALA A 170 -13.50 -3.90 7.49
N ILE A 171 -13.43 -3.75 8.83
CA ILE A 171 -12.38 -2.98 9.51
C ILE A 171 -11.37 -3.91 10.18
N ASN A 172 -10.10 -3.59 10.01
CA ASN A 172 -8.96 -4.25 10.63
C ASN A 172 -8.32 -3.30 11.64
N VAL A 173 -7.87 -3.85 12.77
CA VAL A 173 -7.11 -3.08 13.77
C VAL A 173 -5.72 -3.71 13.91
N VAL A 174 -4.68 -2.89 13.79
CA VAL A 174 -3.29 -3.33 13.99
C VAL A 174 -2.67 -2.53 15.13
N TYR A 175 -2.13 -3.19 16.14
CA TYR A 175 -1.31 -2.56 17.16
C TYR A 175 0.17 -2.90 16.94
N MET A 176 0.95 -1.89 16.59
CA MET A 176 2.39 -1.96 16.36
C MET A 176 3.14 -1.58 17.64
N SER A 177 3.41 -2.55 18.51
CA SER A 177 3.87 -2.29 19.89
C SER A 177 5.20 -1.53 19.97
N ASN A 178 6.20 -1.89 19.17
CA ASN A 178 7.50 -1.19 19.16
C ASN A 178 7.40 0.26 18.70
N TYR A 179 6.30 0.62 18.03
CA TYR A 179 6.04 1.95 17.51
C TYR A 179 5.02 2.73 18.36
N ASN A 180 4.45 2.08 19.39
CA ASN A 180 3.31 2.60 20.15
C ASN A 180 2.22 3.19 19.24
N THR A 181 1.85 2.45 18.18
CA THR A 181 0.93 2.96 17.13
C THR A 181 -0.19 1.97 16.88
N PHE A 182 -1.44 2.44 16.93
CA PHE A 182 -2.61 1.71 16.43
C PHE A 182 -2.93 2.16 15.01
N LEU A 183 -3.34 1.21 14.17
CA LEU A 183 -3.91 1.45 12.86
C LEU A 183 -5.35 0.92 12.82
N VAL A 184 -6.26 1.71 12.25
CA VAL A 184 -7.62 1.30 11.89
C VAL A 184 -7.75 1.40 10.39
N LEU A 185 -7.97 0.27 9.71
CA LEU A 185 -7.81 0.14 8.26
C LEU A 185 -9.00 -0.61 7.66
N ASP A 186 -9.47 -0.23 6.48
CA ASP A 186 -10.32 -1.14 5.69
C ASP A 186 -9.52 -2.32 5.12
N GLU A 187 -10.22 -3.29 4.52
CA GLU A 187 -9.61 -4.48 3.93
C GLU A 187 -8.69 -4.17 2.74
N LYS A 188 -9.07 -3.21 1.89
CA LYS A 188 -8.26 -2.83 0.71
C LYS A 188 -6.92 -2.24 1.17
N THR A 189 -6.94 -1.37 2.16
CA THR A 189 -5.78 -0.73 2.78
C THR A 189 -4.91 -1.73 3.51
N TYR A 190 -5.52 -2.63 4.29
CA TYR A 190 -4.79 -3.72 4.95
C TYR A 190 -3.98 -4.55 3.94
N ASN A 191 -4.57 -4.85 2.77
CA ASN A 191 -3.93 -5.63 1.71
C ASN A 191 -3.00 -4.82 0.79
N SER A 192 -2.78 -3.53 1.06
CA SER A 192 -1.85 -2.73 0.27
C SER A 192 -0.40 -3.18 0.44
N LEU A 193 0.42 -3.00 -0.60
CA LEU A 193 1.85 -3.34 -0.58
C LEU A 193 2.53 -2.70 0.62
N TYR A 194 2.27 -1.42 0.90
CA TYR A 194 2.91 -0.74 2.02
C TYR A 194 2.53 -1.37 3.37
N ILE A 195 1.25 -1.64 3.62
CA ILE A 195 0.84 -2.27 4.90
C ILE A 195 1.41 -3.68 5.02
N GLN A 196 1.31 -4.49 3.96
CA GLN A 196 1.83 -5.86 3.97
C GLN A 196 3.35 -5.88 4.20
N LEU A 197 4.12 -5.12 3.45
CA LEU A 197 5.59 -5.17 3.52
C LEU A 197 6.18 -4.38 4.69
N MET A 198 5.63 -3.20 5.03
CA MET A 198 6.19 -2.33 6.07
C MET A 198 5.66 -2.72 7.46
N VAL A 199 4.34 -2.85 7.60
CA VAL A 199 3.69 -3.04 8.92
C VAL A 199 3.72 -4.50 9.34
N LEU A 200 3.54 -5.41 8.39
CA LEU A 200 3.40 -6.84 8.66
C LEU A 200 4.60 -7.68 8.23
N GLU A 201 5.60 -7.11 7.54
CA GLU A 201 6.72 -7.85 6.93
C GLU A 201 6.26 -9.11 6.17
N GLU A 202 5.07 -9.03 5.55
CA GLU A 202 4.47 -10.10 4.77
C GLU A 202 4.69 -9.80 3.29
N TYR A 203 5.54 -10.57 2.63
CA TYR A 203 5.88 -10.35 1.22
C TYR A 203 5.88 -11.66 0.45
N ASP A 204 5.49 -11.56 -0.82
CA ASP A 204 5.58 -12.66 -1.77
C ASP A 204 7.05 -12.85 -2.20
N LYS A 205 7.64 -13.97 -1.81
CA LYS A 205 9.04 -14.33 -2.11
C LYS A 205 9.30 -14.55 -3.60
N MET A 206 8.27 -14.72 -4.42
CA MET A 206 8.40 -14.74 -5.87
C MET A 206 8.58 -13.33 -6.44
N LEU A 207 7.98 -12.33 -5.79
CA LEU A 207 8.02 -10.93 -6.23
C LEU A 207 9.17 -10.14 -5.62
N PHE A 208 9.52 -10.40 -4.36
CA PHE A 208 10.44 -9.56 -3.59
C PHE A 208 11.54 -10.35 -2.89
N GLU A 209 12.64 -9.67 -2.65
CA GLU A 209 13.76 -10.08 -1.81
C GLU A 209 13.99 -9.02 -0.73
N GLU A 210 14.15 -9.44 0.52
CA GLU A 210 14.51 -8.56 1.63
C GLU A 210 15.94 -8.06 1.46
N VAL A 211 16.13 -6.74 1.59
CA VAL A 211 17.47 -6.13 1.55
C VAL A 211 17.81 -5.51 2.90
N ILE A 212 16.87 -4.73 3.46
CA ILE A 212 17.03 -4.08 4.76
C ILE A 212 15.72 -4.20 5.53
N LEU A 213 15.75 -4.82 6.71
CA LEU A 213 14.61 -4.89 7.62
C LEU A 213 14.92 -4.20 8.94
N THR A 214 14.68 -2.89 9.03
CA THR A 214 14.80 -2.13 10.29
C THR A 214 13.44 -1.59 10.73
N PRO A 215 13.23 -1.26 12.01
CA PRO A 215 11.99 -0.63 12.43
C PRO A 215 11.71 0.70 11.71
N HIS A 216 12.74 1.48 11.40
CA HIS A 216 12.53 2.80 10.78
C HIS A 216 12.20 2.74 9.29
N ALA A 217 12.75 1.77 8.58
CA ALA A 217 12.50 1.57 7.16
C ALA A 217 12.75 0.12 6.73
N LYS A 218 11.96 -0.30 5.74
CA LYS A 218 12.12 -1.57 5.04
C LYS A 218 12.54 -1.32 3.59
N VAL A 219 13.47 -2.12 3.09
CA VAL A 219 13.87 -2.11 1.68
C VAL A 219 13.71 -3.50 1.09
N TYR A 220 12.93 -3.58 0.03
CA TYR A 220 12.70 -4.79 -0.73
C TYR A 220 13.16 -4.59 -2.17
N LYS A 221 13.88 -5.58 -2.71
CA LYS A 221 14.26 -5.63 -4.12
C LYS A 221 13.18 -6.37 -4.92
N LEU A 222 12.77 -5.80 -6.05
CA LEU A 222 11.84 -6.44 -6.98
C LEU A 222 12.58 -7.49 -7.83
N LYS A 223 12.02 -8.70 -7.90
CA LYS A 223 12.58 -9.84 -8.63
C LYS A 223 12.14 -9.90 -10.09
N ILE A 224 10.88 -9.52 -10.36
CA ILE A 224 10.27 -9.53 -11.69
C ILE A 224 10.59 -8.28 -12.52
#